data_AF-C7N1W8-F1
#
_entry.id   AF-C7N1W8-F1
#
_cell.length_a   1.000
_cell.length_b   1.000
_cell.length_c   1.000
_cell.angle_alpha   90.00
_cell.angle_beta   90.00
_cell.angle_gamma   90.00
#
_symmetry.space_group_name_H-M   'P 1'
#
loop_
_entity.id
_entity.type
_entity.pdbx_description
1 polymer ?
#
loop_
_entity_poly.entity_id
_entity_poly.type
_entity_poly.pdbx_seq_one_letter_code
_entity_poly.pdbx_strand_id
1 'polypeptide(L)'
;MRKPLDIHDVEAAAANLARRAFANRGIISWGITLGCGKRWQDVDKKELLTVGEQLPPYAIGHDERKAPFPMLEDGTEVPRMLVSFTDDNGVCLYAWAIADEASPVLGLGADLASTEDFEGGPSDDRLVKLLLNDREREIAKTICPDDFISGYAAAFSAKEAAFKRTARVLRTWYETHDEELFFEVRDFEMTEPGLERGTARTGRAQTACDKLGISRIEVLHDPLPGAVLTFALALR
;
A
#
# COMPACT_ATOMS: atom_id res chain seq x y z
N MET A 1 -5.91 -18.82 20.99
CA MET A 1 -6.04 -18.67 19.52
C MET A 1 -6.25 -17.20 19.24
N ARG A 2 -5.47 -16.62 18.33
CA ARG A 2 -5.64 -15.22 17.89
C ARG A 2 -6.93 -15.10 17.07
N LYS A 3 -7.60 -13.95 17.13
CA LYS A 3 -8.83 -13.72 16.37
C LYS A 3 -8.44 -13.16 14.98
N PRO A 4 -8.89 -13.77 13.88
CA PRO A 4 -8.69 -13.19 12.55
C PRO A 4 -9.33 -11.80 12.47
N LEU A 5 -8.82 -10.95 11.59
CA LEU A 5 -9.47 -9.68 11.28
C LEU A 5 -10.87 -9.93 10.73
N ASP A 6 -11.82 -9.08 11.11
CA ASP A 6 -13.14 -9.09 10.52
C ASP A 6 -13.06 -8.47 9.12
N ILE A 7 -13.38 -9.26 8.09
CA ILE A 7 -13.31 -8.81 6.70
C ILE A 7 -14.25 -7.62 6.45
N HIS A 8 -15.36 -7.48 7.20
CA HIS A 8 -16.28 -6.36 7.05
C HIS A 8 -15.74 -5.05 7.64
N ASP A 9 -14.92 -5.12 8.70
CA ASP A 9 -14.19 -3.95 9.20
C ASP A 9 -13.16 -3.49 8.17
N VAL A 10 -12.46 -4.42 7.52
CA VAL A 10 -11.51 -4.13 6.43
C VAL A 10 -12.25 -3.56 5.20
N GLU A 11 -13.42 -4.09 4.87
CA GLU A 11 -14.27 -3.59 3.78
C GLU A 11 -14.67 -2.13 3.98
N ALA A 12 -15.12 -1.78 5.19
CA ALA A 12 -15.52 -0.42 5.53
C ALA A 12 -14.33 0.57 5.43
N ALA A 13 -13.17 0.19 5.98
CA ALA A 13 -11.94 0.97 5.89
C ALA A 13 -11.48 1.14 4.43
N ALA A 14 -11.51 0.06 3.65
CA ALA A 14 -11.14 0.07 2.23
C ALA A 14 -12.06 0.99 1.41
N ALA A 15 -13.37 0.97 1.67
CA ALA A 15 -14.32 1.87 1.02
C ALA A 15 -14.07 3.35 1.35
N ASN A 16 -13.76 3.65 2.60
CA ASN A 16 -13.44 5.02 3.00
C ASN A 16 -12.14 5.52 2.38
N LEU A 17 -11.09 4.70 2.40
CA LEU A 17 -9.81 5.01 1.76
C LEU A 17 -9.94 5.17 0.25
N ALA A 18 -10.65 4.28 -0.45
CA ALA A 18 -10.88 4.39 -1.88
C ALA A 18 -11.55 5.72 -2.26
N ARG A 19 -12.61 6.11 -1.53
CA ARG A 19 -13.28 7.40 -1.73
C ARG A 19 -12.31 8.57 -1.57
N ARG A 20 -11.49 8.55 -0.51
CA ARG A 20 -10.50 9.61 -0.24
C ARG A 20 -9.36 9.61 -1.25
N ALA A 21 -8.91 8.45 -1.71
CA ALA A 21 -7.77 8.25 -2.59
C ALA A 21 -8.09 8.51 -4.06
N PHE A 22 -9.31 8.25 -4.51
CA PHE A 22 -9.65 8.31 -5.93
C PHE A 22 -10.51 9.52 -6.32
N ALA A 23 -11.16 10.19 -5.35
CA ALA A 23 -11.94 11.39 -5.62
C ALA A 23 -11.08 12.51 -6.23
N ASN A 24 -11.54 13.07 -7.36
CA ASN A 24 -10.94 14.22 -8.06
C ASN A 24 -9.47 14.03 -8.48
N ARG A 25 -9.02 12.79 -8.72
CA ARG A 25 -7.63 12.49 -9.13
C ARG A 25 -7.50 11.87 -10.54
N GLY A 26 -8.48 12.10 -11.42
CA GLY A 26 -8.46 11.52 -12.78
C GLY A 26 -8.48 9.99 -12.77
N ILE A 27 -9.09 9.38 -11.75
CA ILE A 27 -9.30 7.93 -11.69
C ILE A 27 -10.69 7.67 -12.26
N ILE A 28 -10.76 6.91 -13.36
CA ILE A 28 -11.99 6.71 -14.13
C ILE A 28 -12.77 5.46 -13.71
N SER A 29 -12.08 4.49 -13.11
CA SER A 29 -12.66 3.25 -12.60
C SER A 29 -11.72 2.69 -11.54
N TRP A 30 -12.28 2.06 -10.51
CA TRP A 30 -11.52 1.47 -9.42
C TRP A 30 -12.32 0.39 -8.71
N GLY A 31 -11.61 -0.49 -8.01
CA GLY A 31 -12.23 -1.52 -7.21
C GLY A 31 -11.27 -2.11 -6.19
N ILE A 32 -11.84 -2.75 -5.19
CA ILE A 32 -11.12 -3.48 -4.16
C ILE A 32 -11.78 -4.83 -4.00
N THR A 33 -11.00 -5.90 -4.11
CA THR A 33 -11.45 -7.28 -3.85
C THR A 33 -10.84 -7.76 -2.55
N LEU A 34 -11.67 -8.30 -1.67
CA LEU A 34 -11.29 -8.80 -0.35
C LEU A 34 -11.62 -10.29 -0.26
N GLY A 35 -10.84 -11.03 0.50
CA GLY A 35 -11.16 -12.42 0.81
C GLY A 35 -10.49 -12.91 2.08
N CYS A 36 -11.10 -13.92 2.71
CA CYS A 36 -10.56 -14.59 3.87
C CYS A 36 -9.58 -15.68 3.46
N GLY A 37 -8.35 -15.63 3.95
CA GLY A 37 -7.30 -16.58 3.62
C GLY A 37 -5.97 -16.17 4.23
N LYS A 38 -5.09 -17.15 4.48
CA LYS A 38 -3.71 -16.85 4.91
C LYS A 38 -2.84 -16.30 3.79
N ARG A 39 -3.21 -16.59 2.55
CA ARG A 39 -2.59 -16.14 1.30
C ARG A 39 -3.68 -16.02 0.26
N TRP A 40 -3.47 -15.21 -0.77
CA TRP A 40 -4.45 -15.06 -1.86
C TRP A 40 -4.86 -16.37 -2.51
N GLN A 41 -3.90 -17.30 -2.67
CA GLN A 41 -4.14 -18.63 -3.23
C GLN A 41 -5.06 -19.52 -2.37
N ASP A 42 -5.20 -19.20 -1.08
CA ASP A 42 -6.02 -19.94 -0.12
C ASP A 42 -7.44 -19.35 0.01
N VAL A 43 -7.70 -18.20 -0.63
CA VAL A 43 -9.00 -17.51 -0.58
C VAL A 43 -10.05 -18.31 -1.34
N ASP A 44 -11.20 -18.59 -0.70
CA ASP A 44 -12.36 -19.11 -1.42
C ASP A 44 -12.93 -18.01 -2.31
N LYS A 45 -12.81 -18.20 -3.63
CA LYS A 45 -13.29 -17.25 -4.64
C LYS A 45 -14.81 -17.04 -4.59
N LYS A 46 -15.56 -17.89 -3.88
CA LYS A 46 -17.00 -17.72 -3.65
C LYS A 46 -17.34 -16.76 -2.51
N GLU A 47 -16.38 -16.44 -1.66
CA GLU A 47 -16.54 -15.57 -0.49
C GLU A 47 -15.86 -14.20 -0.67
N LEU A 48 -15.62 -13.80 -1.92
CA LEU A 48 -15.02 -12.52 -2.21
C LEU A 48 -16.00 -11.37 -1.95
N LEU A 49 -15.55 -10.36 -1.22
CA LEU A 49 -16.23 -9.08 -1.12
C LEU A 49 -15.62 -8.11 -2.12
N THR A 50 -16.44 -7.24 -2.71
CA THR A 50 -16.00 -6.22 -3.65
C THR A 50 -16.52 -4.86 -3.25
N VAL A 51 -15.61 -3.90 -3.15
CA VAL A 51 -15.90 -2.48 -2.95
C VAL A 51 -15.60 -1.74 -4.24
N GLY A 52 -16.56 -0.98 -4.75
CA GLY A 52 -16.44 -0.32 -6.06
C GLY A 52 -16.76 -1.29 -7.19
N GLU A 53 -15.95 -1.28 -8.25
CA GLU A 53 -16.14 -2.16 -9.40
C GLU A 53 -15.41 -3.51 -9.23
N GLN A 54 -15.93 -4.54 -9.89
CA GLN A 54 -15.23 -5.81 -9.98
C GLN A 54 -13.97 -5.66 -10.84
N LEU A 55 -12.86 -6.25 -10.40
CA LEU A 55 -11.64 -6.31 -11.21
C LEU A 55 -11.98 -6.88 -12.59
N PRO A 56 -11.70 -6.17 -13.70
CA PRO A 56 -11.90 -6.73 -15.03
C PRO A 56 -11.09 -8.03 -15.16
N PRO A 57 -11.49 -8.96 -16.04
CA PRO A 57 -10.94 -10.33 -16.08
C PRO A 57 -9.53 -10.42 -16.70
N TYR A 58 -8.63 -9.54 -16.26
CA TYR A 58 -7.22 -9.55 -16.63
C TYR A 58 -6.47 -10.65 -15.89
N ALA A 59 -5.51 -11.25 -16.58
CA ALA A 59 -4.51 -12.08 -15.91
C ALA A 59 -3.60 -11.16 -15.06
N ILE A 60 -3.22 -11.62 -13.87
CA ILE A 60 -2.29 -10.88 -13.01
C ILE A 60 -0.90 -11.53 -13.10
N GLY A 61 0.02 -10.83 -13.74
CA GLY A 61 1.45 -11.12 -13.74
C GLY A 61 2.12 -10.61 -12.47
N HIS A 62 3.37 -11.05 -12.24
CA HIS A 62 4.20 -10.58 -11.14
C HIS A 62 5.60 -10.33 -11.68
N ASP A 63 6.20 -9.19 -11.31
CA ASP A 63 7.57 -8.90 -11.68
C ASP A 63 8.58 -9.65 -10.79
N GLU A 64 9.88 -9.42 -11.03
CA GLU A 64 10.95 -10.05 -10.26
C GLU A 64 10.91 -9.71 -8.76
N ARG A 65 10.32 -8.55 -8.42
CA ARG A 65 10.09 -8.08 -7.05
C ARG A 65 8.76 -8.57 -6.49
N LYS A 66 8.06 -9.43 -7.23
CA LYS A 66 6.72 -9.98 -6.90
C LYS A 66 5.63 -8.92 -6.82
N ALA A 67 5.83 -7.72 -7.38
CA ALA A 67 4.75 -6.75 -7.45
C ALA A 67 3.77 -7.15 -8.57
N PRO A 68 2.45 -7.09 -8.32
CA PRO A 68 1.46 -7.50 -9.31
C PRO A 68 1.38 -6.49 -10.47
N PHE A 69 0.99 -6.98 -11.64
CA PHE A 69 0.57 -6.15 -12.76
C PHE A 69 -0.48 -6.85 -13.63
N PRO A 70 -1.52 -6.13 -14.09
CA PRO A 70 -2.55 -6.68 -14.94
C PRO A 70 -2.06 -6.82 -16.39
N MET A 71 -2.44 -7.90 -17.06
CA MET A 71 -2.03 -8.21 -18.43
C MET A 71 -3.23 -8.37 -19.36
N LEU A 72 -3.06 -7.87 -20.59
CA LEU A 72 -3.91 -8.14 -21.74
C LEU A 72 -3.64 -9.56 -22.28
N GLU A 73 -4.54 -10.07 -23.13
CA GLU A 73 -4.44 -11.41 -23.72
C GLU A 73 -3.17 -11.62 -24.57
N ASP A 74 -2.64 -10.54 -25.14
CA ASP A 74 -1.40 -10.56 -25.93
C ASP A 74 -0.12 -10.53 -25.07
N GLY A 75 -0.27 -10.50 -23.74
CA GLY A 75 0.84 -10.48 -22.78
C GLY A 75 1.37 -9.09 -22.43
N THR A 76 0.78 -8.01 -22.94
CA THR A 76 1.17 -6.63 -22.58
C THR A 76 0.53 -6.17 -21.27
N GLU A 77 1.22 -5.33 -20.49
CA GLU A 77 0.66 -4.73 -19.26
C GLU A 77 -0.51 -3.80 -19.62
N VAL A 78 -1.62 -3.88 -18.87
CA VAL A 78 -2.79 -3.00 -19.10
C VAL A 78 -2.40 -1.54 -18.85
N PRO A 79 -2.47 -0.67 -19.86
CA PRO A 79 -2.02 0.71 -19.71
C PRO A 79 -2.78 1.46 -18.63
N ARG A 80 -2.03 2.21 -17.80
CA ARG A 80 -2.55 3.09 -16.73
C ARG A 80 -3.36 2.41 -15.63
N MET A 81 -3.40 1.07 -15.61
CA MET A 81 -3.98 0.34 -14.50
C MET A 81 -2.94 0.22 -13.38
N LEU A 82 -3.33 0.68 -12.21
CA LEU A 82 -2.56 0.62 -10.97
C LEU A 82 -3.12 -0.51 -10.14
N VAL A 83 -2.25 -1.35 -9.58
CA VAL A 83 -2.65 -2.48 -8.75
C VAL A 83 -1.76 -2.57 -7.52
N SER A 84 -2.36 -3.00 -6.41
CA SER A 84 -1.62 -3.31 -5.19
C SER A 84 -2.28 -4.45 -4.45
N PHE A 85 -1.45 -5.27 -3.82
CA PHE A 85 -1.87 -6.43 -3.06
C PHE A 85 -1.28 -6.39 -1.66
N THR A 86 -2.06 -6.79 -0.67
CA THR A 86 -1.63 -6.98 0.71
C THR A 86 -2.43 -8.10 1.35
N ASP A 87 -1.82 -8.81 2.29
CA ASP A 87 -2.49 -9.78 3.15
C ASP A 87 -1.95 -9.66 4.57
N ASP A 88 -2.83 -9.75 5.56
CA ASP A 88 -2.43 -9.85 6.95
C ASP A 88 -3.55 -10.43 7.83
N ASN A 89 -3.16 -11.13 8.91
CA ASN A 89 -4.02 -11.77 9.92
C ASN A 89 -5.32 -12.41 9.35
N GLY A 90 -5.18 -13.16 8.25
CA GLY A 90 -6.24 -13.95 7.64
C GLY A 90 -7.14 -13.22 6.64
N VAL A 91 -6.83 -11.97 6.29
CA VAL A 91 -7.52 -11.20 5.25
C VAL A 91 -6.54 -10.85 4.13
N CYS A 92 -6.98 -11.01 2.89
CA CYS A 92 -6.26 -10.56 1.71
C CYS A 92 -7.04 -9.45 1.00
N LEU A 93 -6.32 -8.46 0.47
CA LEU A 93 -6.87 -7.29 -0.22
C LEU A 93 -6.12 -7.06 -1.53
N TYR A 94 -6.89 -6.92 -2.60
CA TYR A 94 -6.41 -6.50 -3.92
C TYR A 94 -7.08 -5.20 -4.32
N ALA A 95 -6.32 -4.10 -4.38
CA ALA A 95 -6.81 -2.79 -4.80
C ALA A 95 -6.35 -2.50 -6.22
N TRP A 96 -7.25 -1.93 -7.04
CA TRP A 96 -6.93 -1.50 -8.39
C TRP A 96 -7.63 -0.19 -8.75
N ALA A 97 -7.01 0.55 -9.67
CA ALA A 97 -7.54 1.79 -10.21
C ALA A 97 -7.04 2.01 -11.64
N ILE A 98 -7.86 2.61 -12.49
CA ILE A 98 -7.48 3.03 -13.84
C ILE A 98 -7.38 4.54 -13.85
N ALA A 99 -6.18 5.05 -14.10
CA ALA A 99 -5.91 6.46 -14.27
C ALA A 99 -6.18 6.90 -15.73
N ASP A 100 -6.79 8.08 -15.90
CA ASP A 100 -6.84 8.75 -17.19
C ASP A 100 -5.47 9.37 -17.57
N GLU A 101 -5.40 10.02 -18.73
CA GLU A 101 -4.15 10.64 -19.24
C GLU A 101 -3.70 11.87 -18.46
N ALA A 102 -4.66 12.61 -17.89
CA ALA A 102 -4.40 13.83 -17.15
C ALA A 102 -4.16 13.56 -15.65
N SER A 103 -4.39 12.33 -15.19
CA SER A 103 -4.27 11.93 -13.80
C SER A 103 -2.86 12.22 -13.29
N PRO A 104 -2.73 12.88 -12.12
CA PRO A 104 -1.44 13.04 -11.47
C PRO A 104 -0.95 11.72 -10.86
N VAL A 105 -1.79 10.68 -10.78
CA VAL A 105 -1.48 9.43 -10.06
C VAL A 105 -0.66 8.48 -10.94
N LEU A 106 0.54 8.15 -10.48
CA LEU A 106 1.47 7.26 -11.16
C LEU A 106 1.49 5.84 -10.62
N GLY A 107 1.10 5.68 -9.36
CA GLY A 107 1.24 4.43 -8.62
C GLY A 107 0.31 4.37 -7.42
N LEU A 108 -0.08 3.15 -7.05
CA LEU A 108 -0.94 2.82 -5.92
C LEU A 108 -0.26 1.75 -5.07
N GLY A 109 -0.18 1.98 -3.77
CA GLY A 109 0.25 1.00 -2.78
C GLY A 109 -0.83 0.83 -1.72
N ALA A 110 -1.13 -0.42 -1.36
CA ALA A 110 -2.02 -0.75 -0.26
C ALA A 110 -1.26 -1.65 0.73
N ASP A 111 -1.47 -1.41 2.01
CA ASP A 111 -0.88 -2.19 3.07
C ASP A 111 -1.84 -2.34 4.26
N LEU A 112 -1.93 -3.56 4.77
CA LEU A 112 -2.75 -3.92 5.93
C LEU A 112 -1.81 -4.41 7.02
N ALA A 113 -1.83 -3.76 8.19
CA ALA A 113 -1.01 -4.13 9.32
C ALA A 113 -1.89 -4.36 10.56
N SER A 114 -1.96 -5.60 11.02
CA SER A 114 -2.63 -5.98 12.26
C SER A 114 -1.80 -5.55 13.46
N THR A 115 -2.47 -4.99 14.45
CA THR A 115 -1.85 -4.50 15.67
C THR A 115 -1.57 -5.65 16.65
N GLU A 116 -2.34 -6.74 16.54
CA GLU A 116 -2.13 -7.95 17.34
C GLU A 116 -0.89 -8.76 16.90
N ASP A 117 -0.57 -8.77 15.60
CA ASP A 117 0.59 -9.49 15.05
C ASP A 117 1.78 -8.58 14.75
N PHE A 118 1.67 -7.27 15.02
CA PHE A 118 2.75 -6.32 14.72
C PHE A 118 4.06 -6.73 15.40
N GLU A 119 5.09 -6.92 14.58
CA GLU A 119 6.42 -7.36 15.01
C GLU A 119 7.00 -6.37 16.04
N GLY A 120 7.01 -6.81 17.31
CA GLY A 120 7.51 -6.02 18.42
C GLY A 120 6.69 -6.16 19.70
N GLY A 121 5.36 -6.23 19.60
CA GLY A 121 4.49 -6.17 20.79
C GLY A 121 4.89 -5.04 21.79
N PRO A 122 4.42 -5.09 23.05
CA PRO A 122 4.86 -4.15 24.08
C PRO A 122 6.31 -4.38 24.56
N SER A 123 6.93 -5.52 24.22
CA SER A 123 8.12 -6.04 24.90
C SER A 123 9.33 -6.32 24.01
N ASP A 124 9.21 -6.25 22.69
CA ASP A 124 10.28 -6.48 21.72
C ASP A 124 10.58 -5.21 20.91
N ASP A 125 11.11 -4.22 21.62
CA ASP A 125 11.61 -2.95 21.10
C ASP A 125 12.72 -3.13 20.02
N ARG A 126 13.33 -4.33 19.91
CA ARG A 126 14.38 -4.61 18.93
C ARG A 126 13.84 -4.71 17.52
N LEU A 127 12.71 -5.40 17.31
CA LEU A 127 12.08 -5.51 15.98
C LEU A 127 11.52 -4.17 15.52
N VAL A 128 10.85 -3.43 16.41
CA VAL A 128 10.35 -2.08 16.10
C VAL A 128 11.49 -1.14 15.68
N LYS A 129 12.67 -1.22 16.32
CA LYS A 129 13.86 -0.45 15.94
C LYS A 129 14.45 -0.82 14.58
N LEU A 130 14.17 -2.01 14.05
CA LEU A 130 14.57 -2.38 12.68
C LEU A 130 13.62 -1.82 11.64
N LEU A 131 12.33 -1.67 11.99
CA LEU A 131 11.28 -1.18 11.09
C LEU A 131 11.16 0.35 11.09
N LEU A 132 11.29 0.96 12.27
CA LEU A 132 11.05 2.39 12.51
C LEU A 132 12.26 3.03 13.21
N ASN A 133 12.74 4.13 12.63
CA ASN A 133 13.79 4.95 13.25
C ASN A 133 13.25 5.74 14.47
N ASP A 134 14.15 6.35 15.25
CA ASP A 134 13.80 7.03 16.50
C ASP A 134 12.76 8.14 16.31
N ARG A 135 12.87 8.90 15.22
CA ARG A 135 11.92 9.97 14.89
C ARG A 135 10.55 9.40 14.52
N GLU A 136 10.51 8.34 13.72
CA GLU A 136 9.27 7.66 13.33
C GLU A 136 8.55 7.08 14.54
N ARG A 137 9.29 6.56 15.52
CA ARG A 137 8.70 6.06 16.77
C ARG A 137 8.09 7.18 17.62
N GLU A 138 8.66 8.38 17.61
CA GLU A 138 8.02 9.54 18.27
C GLU A 138 6.78 10.00 17.51
N ILE A 139 6.82 10.01 16.16
CA ILE A 139 5.63 10.34 15.36
C ILE A 139 4.53 9.30 15.59
N ALA A 140 4.84 8.01 15.62
CA ALA A 140 3.88 6.94 15.87
C ALA A 140 3.10 7.14 17.18
N LYS A 141 3.76 7.62 18.24
CA LYS A 141 3.10 7.98 19.51
C LYS A 141 2.10 9.12 19.36
N THR A 142 2.23 9.96 18.35
CA THR A 142 1.27 11.04 18.08
C THR A 142 0.11 10.59 17.19
N ILE A 143 0.29 9.53 16.39
CA ILE A 143 -0.79 8.95 15.54
C ILE A 143 -1.85 8.29 16.44
N CYS A 144 -1.39 7.49 17.41
CA CYS A 144 -2.24 6.82 18.39
C CYS A 144 -1.68 7.06 19.82
N PRO A 145 -2.05 8.18 20.47
CA PRO A 145 -1.54 8.53 21.80
C PRO A 145 -1.84 7.52 22.89
N ASP A 146 -2.97 6.83 22.77
CA ASP A 146 -3.47 5.86 23.76
C ASP A 146 -3.05 4.42 23.45
N ASP A 147 -2.48 4.16 22.27
CA ASP A 147 -2.01 2.84 21.84
C ASP A 147 -0.82 2.95 20.87
N PHE A 148 0.38 2.87 21.44
CA PHE A 148 1.62 3.01 20.67
C PHE A 148 1.85 1.88 19.65
N ILE A 149 1.29 0.69 19.86
CA ILE A 149 1.42 -0.43 18.90
C ILE A 149 0.62 -0.11 17.64
N SER A 150 -0.60 0.40 17.79
CA SER A 150 -1.39 0.92 16.67
C SER A 150 -0.66 2.05 15.93
N GLY A 151 0.03 2.93 16.66
CA GLY A 151 0.87 3.97 16.07
C GLY A 151 2.03 3.40 15.25
N TYR A 152 2.72 2.37 15.75
CA TYR A 152 3.82 1.72 15.04
C TYR A 152 3.33 0.95 13.80
N ALA A 153 2.22 0.21 13.93
CA ALA A 153 1.59 -0.47 12.80
C ALA A 153 1.20 0.53 11.71
N ALA A 154 0.64 1.69 12.08
CA ALA A 154 0.29 2.74 11.11
C ALA A 154 1.53 3.30 10.41
N ALA A 155 2.62 3.52 11.16
CA ALA A 155 3.85 4.03 10.59
C ALA A 155 4.52 3.03 9.64
N PHE A 156 4.57 1.76 10.02
CA PHE A 156 5.09 0.68 9.18
C PHE A 156 4.23 0.52 7.92
N SER A 157 2.91 0.46 8.08
CA SER A 157 1.97 0.30 6.98
C SER A 157 2.06 1.45 5.96
N ALA A 158 2.27 2.67 6.44
CA ALA A 158 2.57 3.83 5.60
C ALA A 158 3.83 3.65 4.75
N LYS A 159 4.90 3.09 5.30
CA LYS A 159 6.17 2.84 4.59
C LYS A 159 6.03 1.72 3.56
N GLU A 160 5.33 0.64 3.90
CA GLU A 160 5.07 -0.48 2.99
C GLU A 160 4.18 -0.04 1.81
N ALA A 161 3.07 0.64 2.08
CA ALA A 161 2.24 1.22 1.03
C ALA A 161 3.06 2.20 0.18
N ALA A 162 3.93 2.99 0.82
CA ALA A 162 4.81 3.92 0.13
C ALA A 162 5.83 3.24 -0.78
N PHE A 163 6.34 2.09 -0.40
CA PHE A 163 7.22 1.30 -1.24
C PHE A 163 6.43 0.68 -2.40
N LYS A 164 5.32 -0.01 -2.11
CA LYS A 164 4.48 -0.73 -3.07
C LYS A 164 4.01 0.14 -4.24
N ARG A 165 3.67 1.41 -4.00
CA ARG A 165 3.21 2.33 -5.07
C ARG A 165 4.24 2.54 -6.19
N THR A 166 5.53 2.31 -5.92
CA THR A 166 6.60 2.56 -6.89
C THR A 166 6.73 1.44 -7.93
N ALA A 167 6.08 0.29 -7.71
CA ALA A 167 6.24 -0.90 -8.54
C ALA A 167 6.04 -0.64 -10.04
N ARG A 168 4.91 -0.02 -10.42
CA ARG A 168 4.60 0.26 -11.83
C ARG A 168 5.63 1.18 -12.48
N VAL A 169 5.93 2.30 -11.85
CA VAL A 169 6.88 3.28 -12.42
C VAL A 169 8.30 2.72 -12.50
N LEU A 170 8.70 1.85 -11.57
CA LEU A 170 9.96 1.14 -11.60
C LEU A 170 10.06 0.17 -12.78
N ARG A 171 8.99 -0.60 -13.04
CA ARG A 171 8.94 -1.48 -14.22
C ARG A 171 9.06 -0.68 -15.50
N THR A 172 8.24 0.36 -15.67
CA THR A 172 8.29 1.23 -16.85
C THR A 172 9.68 1.88 -17.01
N TRP A 173 10.33 2.28 -15.91
CA TRP A 173 11.69 2.82 -15.96
C TRP A 173 12.69 1.80 -16.49
N TYR A 174 12.68 0.58 -15.95
CA TYR A 174 13.56 -0.51 -16.38
C TYR A 174 13.36 -0.84 -17.85
N GLU A 175 12.10 -0.99 -18.31
CA GLU A 175 11.78 -1.25 -19.72
C GLU A 175 12.27 -0.15 -20.67
N THR A 176 12.28 1.10 -20.22
CA THR A 176 12.65 2.25 -21.05
C THR A 176 14.15 2.54 -21.05
N HIS A 177 14.83 2.30 -19.94
CA HIS A 177 16.23 2.74 -19.74
C HIS A 177 17.22 1.60 -19.54
N ASP A 178 16.76 0.36 -19.39
CA ASP A 178 17.59 -0.81 -19.03
C ASP A 178 18.42 -0.56 -17.76
N GLU A 179 17.85 0.21 -16.80
CA GLU A 179 18.48 0.56 -15.53
C GLU A 179 17.61 0.11 -14.35
N GLU A 180 18.21 -0.62 -13.41
CA GLU A 180 17.55 -0.98 -12.16
C GLU A 180 17.80 0.06 -11.06
N LEU A 181 16.71 0.54 -10.44
CA LEU A 181 16.76 1.38 -9.25
C LEU A 181 16.50 0.52 -8.00
N PHE A 182 17.44 0.59 -7.04
CA PHE A 182 17.42 -0.17 -5.80
C PHE A 182 17.25 0.75 -4.59
N PHE A 183 16.18 0.51 -3.83
CA PHE A 183 15.90 1.09 -2.52
C PHE A 183 14.99 0.15 -1.75
N GLU A 184 14.90 0.35 -0.45
CA GLU A 184 14.13 -0.48 0.48
C GLU A 184 13.07 0.34 1.21
N VAL A 185 12.15 -0.35 1.89
CA VAL A 185 11.09 0.28 2.70
C VAL A 185 11.68 1.25 3.75
N ARG A 186 12.84 0.92 4.33
CA ARG A 186 13.55 1.75 5.30
C ARG A 186 14.08 3.08 4.74
N ASP A 187 14.19 3.22 3.42
CA ASP A 187 14.63 4.46 2.77
C ASP A 187 13.49 5.50 2.69
N PHE A 188 12.27 5.11 3.07
CA PHE A 188 11.15 6.03 3.31
C PHE A 188 11.06 6.36 4.79
N GLU A 189 10.98 7.65 5.11
CA GLU A 189 10.85 8.12 6.49
C GLU A 189 9.55 8.89 6.68
N MET A 190 8.84 8.67 7.79
CA MET A 190 7.74 9.56 8.17
C MET A 190 8.26 10.86 8.77
N THR A 191 7.76 12.01 8.27
CA THR A 191 8.21 13.33 8.76
C THR A 191 7.21 14.10 9.59
N GLU A 192 5.92 13.82 9.47
CA GLU A 192 4.86 14.55 10.17
C GLU A 192 3.71 13.63 10.61
N PRO A 193 3.05 13.95 11.74
CA PRO A 193 1.79 13.33 12.14
C PRO A 193 0.69 13.74 11.16
N GLY A 194 0.03 12.77 10.53
CA GLY A 194 -1.11 13.02 9.66
C GLY A 194 -0.90 12.72 8.18
N LEU A 195 0.31 12.29 7.75
CA LEU A 195 0.61 11.51 6.52
C LEU A 195 0.11 12.03 5.15
N GLU A 196 -0.70 13.09 5.10
CA GLU A 196 -1.28 13.63 3.87
C GLU A 196 -0.23 14.38 3.03
N ARG A 197 0.93 14.74 3.59
CA ARG A 197 2.05 15.38 2.88
C ARG A 197 3.43 14.97 3.40
N GLY A 198 3.80 13.71 3.18
CA GLY A 198 5.22 13.41 3.00
C GLY A 198 5.75 12.32 3.90
N THR A 199 6.11 11.23 3.24
CA THR A 199 7.36 10.57 3.61
C THR A 199 8.50 11.50 3.18
N ALA A 200 9.43 11.86 4.08
CA ALA A 200 10.74 12.26 3.58
C ALA A 200 11.34 11.07 2.86
N ARG A 201 11.95 11.37 1.72
CA ARG A 201 12.78 10.42 0.99
C ARG A 201 14.20 10.88 1.23
N THR A 202 15.06 9.97 1.63
CA THR A 202 16.48 10.27 1.80
C THR A 202 17.29 9.34 0.88
N GLY A 203 18.51 9.75 0.57
CA GLY A 203 19.44 8.95 -0.22
C GLY A 203 18.83 8.37 -1.50
N ARG A 204 18.81 7.03 -1.58
CA ARG A 204 18.42 6.28 -2.78
C ARG A 204 16.94 6.40 -3.14
N ALA A 205 16.04 6.43 -2.16
CA ALA A 205 14.61 6.59 -2.41
C ALA A 205 14.27 7.96 -3.01
N GLN A 206 14.99 9.02 -2.58
CA GLN A 206 14.83 10.35 -3.17
C GLN A 206 15.31 10.38 -4.62
N THR A 207 16.54 9.91 -4.88
CA THR A 207 17.08 9.82 -6.24
C THR A 207 16.19 8.99 -7.16
N ALA A 208 15.66 7.87 -6.67
CA ALA A 208 14.74 7.04 -7.45
C ALA A 208 13.43 7.80 -7.75
N CYS A 209 12.81 8.44 -6.75
CA CYS A 209 11.59 9.20 -6.98
C CYS A 209 11.79 10.36 -7.96
N ASP A 210 12.93 11.05 -7.92
CA ASP A 210 13.26 12.12 -8.85
C ASP A 210 13.37 11.60 -10.30
N LYS A 211 14.07 10.46 -10.49
CA LYS A 211 14.15 9.78 -11.79
C LYS A 211 12.78 9.33 -12.30
N LEU A 212 11.96 8.81 -11.40
CA LEU A 212 10.61 8.30 -11.71
C LEU A 212 9.57 9.41 -11.88
N GLY A 213 9.94 10.68 -11.71
CA GLY A 213 9.02 11.82 -11.84
C GLY A 213 7.94 11.89 -10.75
N ILE A 214 8.23 11.35 -9.56
CA ILE A 214 7.32 11.39 -8.41
C ILE A 214 7.63 12.64 -7.59
N SER A 215 6.83 13.71 -7.72
CA SER A 215 7.04 14.93 -6.94
C SER A 215 6.54 14.79 -5.52
N ARG A 216 5.37 14.16 -5.35
CA ARG A 216 4.67 14.05 -4.08
C ARG A 216 4.19 12.63 -3.82
N ILE A 217 4.10 12.35 -2.54
CA ILE A 217 3.57 11.11 -1.97
C ILE A 217 2.42 11.51 -1.06
N GLU A 218 1.25 10.92 -1.31
CA GLU A 218 0.10 11.06 -0.44
C GLU A 218 -0.15 9.72 0.23
N VAL A 219 -0.25 9.71 1.56
CA VAL A 219 -0.53 8.50 2.35
C VAL A 219 -1.82 8.73 3.13
N LEU A 220 -2.74 7.78 3.03
CA LEU A 220 -4.06 7.80 3.63
C LEU A 220 -4.19 6.53 4.46
N HIS A 221 -4.45 6.67 5.75
CA HIS A 221 -4.69 5.53 6.63
C HIS A 221 -6.11 5.58 7.19
N ASP A 222 -6.61 4.41 7.54
CA ASP A 222 -7.89 4.21 8.20
C ASP A 222 -7.72 3.14 9.29
N PRO A 223 -7.81 3.52 10.59
CA PRO A 223 -7.72 2.58 11.68
C PRO A 223 -9.00 1.72 11.77
N LEU A 224 -8.83 0.42 12.00
CA LEU A 224 -9.93 -0.52 12.23
C LEU A 224 -9.66 -1.37 13.48
N PRO A 225 -10.66 -2.06 14.05
CA PRO A 225 -10.43 -2.93 15.21
C PRO A 225 -9.32 -3.97 14.94
N GLY A 226 -8.22 -3.86 15.67
CA GLY A 226 -7.09 -4.80 15.59
C GLY A 226 -6.16 -4.61 14.37
N ALA A 227 -6.33 -3.57 13.55
CA ALA A 227 -5.47 -3.31 12.40
C ALA A 227 -5.51 -1.84 11.91
N VAL A 228 -4.65 -1.53 10.96
CA VAL A 228 -4.69 -0.31 10.16
C VAL A 228 -4.55 -0.66 8.69
N LEU A 229 -5.40 -0.07 7.86
CA LEU A 229 -5.28 -0.15 6.41
C LEU A 229 -4.72 1.18 5.89
N THR A 230 -3.74 1.11 5.00
CA THR A 230 -3.06 2.28 4.44
C THR A 230 -3.00 2.23 2.93
N PHE A 231 -3.42 3.31 2.27
CA PHE A 231 -3.22 3.57 0.85
C PHE A 231 -2.15 4.63 0.65
N ALA A 232 -1.28 4.44 -0.33
CA ALA A 232 -0.31 5.43 -0.76
C ALA A 232 -0.39 5.67 -2.26
N LEU A 233 -0.36 6.94 -2.66
CA LEU A 233 -0.39 7.38 -4.05
C LEU A 233 0.94 8.06 -4.40
N ALA A 234 1.51 7.68 -5.54
CA ALA A 234 2.62 8.42 -6.16
C ALA A 234 2.03 9.49 -7.08
N LEU A 235 2.39 10.75 -6.87
CA LEU A 235 1.85 11.90 -7.61
C LEU A 235 2.95 12.61 -8.40
N ARG A 236 2.62 13.06 -9.62
CA ARG A 236 3.41 14.04 -10.39
C ARG A 236 3.33 15.43 -9.79
#